data_AF-A0A9E2Q6D3-F1
#
_entry.id   AF-A0A9E2Q6D3-F1
#
_cell.length_a   1.000
_cell.length_b   1.000
_cell.length_c   1.000
_cell.angle_alpha   90.00
_cell.angle_beta   90.00
_cell.angle_gamma   90.00
#
_symmetry.space_group_name_H-M   'P 1'
#
loop_
_entity.id
_entity.type
_entity.pdbx_description
1 polymer ?
#
loop_
_entity_poly.entity_id
_entity_poly.type
_entity_poly.pdbx_seq_one_letter_code
_entity_poly.pdbx_strand_id
1 'polypeptide(L)'
;MSDLWRTATTPQPAASTALVLATAATAFVVLALPTAWHVVRHFVTIVHEAGHAGVAVLAGRRLSGIRVHSDTSGLTTTRGPARGPGMVLTLLAGYTAPAVLGVGAAWLVSRGYAVGTLWLLLALLALVLLQVRNLY
;
A
#
# COMPACT_ATOMS: atom_id res chain seq x y z
N MET A 1 -4.89 -8.45 -23.87
CA MET A 1 -4.75 -9.01 -22.50
C MET A 1 -3.57 -9.99 -22.38
N SER A 2 -3.28 -10.80 -23.40
CA SER A 2 -2.15 -11.74 -23.43
C SER A 2 -0.78 -11.10 -23.18
N ASP A 3 -0.50 -9.95 -23.80
CA ASP A 3 0.82 -9.32 -23.69
C ASP A 3 1.05 -8.63 -22.34
N LEU A 4 0.01 -8.03 -21.75
CA LEU A 4 0.09 -7.47 -20.40
C LEU A 4 0.33 -8.56 -19.35
N TRP A 5 -0.45 -9.64 -19.42
CA TRP A 5 -0.27 -10.78 -18.52
C TRP A 5 1.12 -11.40 -18.66
N ARG A 6 1.57 -11.62 -19.90
CA ARG A 6 2.92 -12.11 -20.18
C ARG A 6 3.98 -11.19 -19.60
N THR A 7 3.89 -9.88 -19.83
CA THR A 7 4.89 -8.92 -19.34
C THR A 7 4.90 -8.84 -17.80
N ALA A 8 3.72 -8.85 -17.17
CA ALA A 8 3.61 -8.80 -15.71
C ALA A 8 4.15 -10.06 -15.01
N THR A 9 4.05 -11.22 -15.67
CA THR A 9 4.44 -12.53 -15.11
C THR A 9 5.77 -13.07 -15.65
N THR A 10 6.47 -12.31 -16.50
CA THR A 10 7.80 -12.67 -17.00
C THR A 10 8.88 -11.97 -16.18
N PRO A 11 9.79 -12.72 -15.51
CA PRO A 11 10.92 -12.14 -14.80
C PRO A 11 11.80 -11.28 -15.73
N GLN A 12 12.16 -10.10 -15.25
CA GLN A 12 13.10 -9.19 -15.92
C GLN A 12 14.52 -9.41 -15.38
N PRO A 13 15.56 -9.04 -16.14
CA PRO A 13 16.93 -9.02 -15.65
C PRO A 13 17.05 -8.23 -14.34
N ALA A 14 17.95 -8.67 -13.46
CA ALA A 14 18.20 -7.97 -12.22
C ALA A 14 18.65 -6.52 -12.48
N ALA A 15 18.17 -5.59 -11.65
CA ALA A 15 18.65 -4.22 -11.67
C ALA A 15 20.15 -4.17 -11.40
N SER A 16 20.86 -3.25 -12.05
CA SER A 16 22.28 -3.05 -11.78
C SER A 16 22.50 -2.61 -10.33
N THR A 17 23.63 -3.01 -9.74
CA THR A 17 23.99 -2.60 -8.37
C THR A 17 23.98 -1.09 -8.21
N ALA A 18 24.44 -0.35 -9.22
CA ALA A 18 24.39 1.10 -9.24
C ALA A 18 22.96 1.65 -9.10
N LEU A 19 21.98 1.07 -9.82
CA LEU A 19 20.58 1.48 -9.74
C LEU A 19 19.97 1.18 -8.36
N VAL A 20 20.30 0.03 -7.78
CA VAL A 20 19.85 -0.35 -6.42
C VAL A 20 20.40 0.64 -5.39
N LEU A 21 21.70 0.95 -5.44
CA LEU A 21 22.33 1.91 -4.53
C LEU A 21 21.77 3.33 -4.72
N ALA A 22 21.55 3.77 -5.96
CA ALA A 22 20.94 5.06 -6.25
C ALA A 22 19.50 5.16 -5.69
N THR A 23 18.73 4.07 -5.79
CA THR A 23 17.37 4.01 -5.24
C THR A 23 17.39 4.06 -3.71
N ALA A 24 18.30 3.32 -3.07
CA ALA A 24 18.47 3.36 -1.61
C ALA A 24 18.89 4.75 -1.11
N ALA A 25 19.84 5.41 -1.79
CA ALA A 25 20.24 6.77 -1.48
C ALA A 25 19.08 7.77 -1.65
N THR A 26 18.30 7.62 -2.72
CA THR A 26 17.11 8.45 -2.96
C THR A 26 16.07 8.27 -1.85
N ALA A 27 15.79 7.02 -1.46
CA ALA A 27 14.88 6.72 -0.35
C ALA A 27 15.37 7.35 0.96
N PHE A 28 16.68 7.26 1.25
CA PHE A 28 17.27 7.90 2.43
C PHE A 28 17.07 9.42 2.41
N VAL A 29 17.35 10.08 1.27
CA VAL A 29 17.14 11.53 1.12
C VAL A 29 15.68 11.92 1.32
N VAL A 30 14.74 11.16 0.75
CA VAL A 30 13.30 11.40 0.91
C VAL A 30 12.86 11.27 2.38
N LEU A 31 13.41 10.30 3.12
CA LEU A 31 13.10 10.10 4.54
C LEU A 31 13.78 11.15 5.43
N ALA A 32 14.97 11.63 5.06
CA ALA A 32 15.74 12.60 5.83
C ALA A 32 15.25 14.04 5.66
N LEU A 33 14.69 14.39 4.49
CA LEU A 33 14.19 15.74 4.22
C LEU A 33 12.72 15.87 4.65
N PRO A 34 12.38 16.75 5.61
CA PRO A 34 11.01 16.89 6.11
C PRO A 34 9.99 17.19 5.01
N THR A 35 10.34 18.07 4.07
CA THR A 35 9.46 18.42 2.94
C THR A 35 9.15 17.23 2.05
N ALA A 36 10.16 16.41 1.73
CA ALA A 36 9.96 15.19 0.94
C ALA A 36 9.15 14.15 1.72
N TRP A 37 9.45 13.94 3.00
CA TRP A 37 8.70 13.07 3.89
C TRP A 37 7.21 13.45 3.98
N HIS A 38 6.90 14.74 4.12
CA HIS A 38 5.51 15.22 4.18
C HIS A 38 4.71 14.88 2.91
N VAL A 39 5.36 14.85 1.75
CA VAL A 39 4.73 14.41 0.51
C VAL A 39 4.50 12.90 0.52
N VAL A 40 5.55 12.11 0.79
CA VAL A 40 5.45 10.64 0.65
C VAL A 40 4.67 9.96 1.77
N ARG A 41 4.58 10.55 2.97
CA ARG A 41 3.86 9.96 4.11
C ARG A 41 2.35 9.82 3.84
N HIS A 42 1.78 10.60 2.90
CA HIS A 42 0.40 10.42 2.45
C HIS A 42 0.15 8.99 1.95
N PHE A 43 1.11 8.41 1.21
CA PHE A 43 1.00 7.03 0.74
C PHE A 43 0.97 6.04 1.91
N VAL A 44 1.74 6.29 2.97
CA VAL A 44 1.73 5.46 4.19
C VAL A 44 0.36 5.49 4.84
N THR A 45 -0.26 6.67 4.99
CA THR A 45 -1.63 6.80 5.51
C THR A 45 -2.64 6.04 4.64
N ILE A 46 -2.58 6.20 3.32
CA ILE A 46 -3.49 5.51 2.40
C ILE A 46 -3.39 3.98 2.58
N VAL A 47 -2.17 3.44 2.65
CA VAL A 47 -1.94 2.00 2.84
C VAL A 47 -2.36 1.54 4.24
N HIS A 48 -2.17 2.37 5.27
CA HIS A 48 -2.63 2.11 6.64
C HIS A 48 -4.17 1.94 6.68
N GLU A 49 -4.89 2.90 6.11
CA GLU A 49 -6.36 2.84 6.04
C GLU A 49 -6.85 1.68 5.17
N ALA A 50 -6.21 1.45 4.03
CA ALA A 50 -6.51 0.31 3.17
C ALA A 50 -6.31 -1.03 3.90
N GLY A 51 -5.29 -1.13 4.76
CA GLY A 51 -5.03 -2.28 5.61
C GLY A 51 -6.17 -2.56 6.57
N HIS A 52 -6.64 -1.54 7.30
CA HIS A 52 -7.84 -1.64 8.13
C HIS A 52 -9.05 -2.11 7.32
N ALA A 53 -9.31 -1.47 6.18
CA ALA A 53 -10.47 -1.77 5.34
C ALA A 53 -10.44 -3.20 4.80
N GLY A 54 -9.31 -3.63 4.26
CA GLY A 54 -9.14 -4.96 3.66
C GLY A 54 -9.33 -6.07 4.70
N VAL A 55 -8.63 -5.99 5.84
CA VAL A 55 -8.75 -6.99 6.90
C VAL A 55 -10.13 -6.97 7.55
N ALA A 56 -10.76 -5.80 7.69
CA ALA A 56 -12.12 -5.71 8.19
C ALA A 56 -13.11 -6.50 7.32
N VAL A 57 -13.03 -6.35 5.99
CA VAL A 57 -13.87 -7.09 5.04
C VAL A 57 -13.62 -8.59 5.13
N LEU A 58 -12.34 -9.01 5.18
CA LEU A 58 -11.97 -10.42 5.34
C LEU A 58 -12.44 -11.01 6.68
N ALA A 59 -12.48 -10.19 7.74
CA ALA A 59 -13.00 -10.56 9.05
C ALA A 59 -14.54 -10.49 9.15
N GLY A 60 -15.26 -10.32 8.03
CA GLY A 60 -16.72 -10.30 7.96
C GLY A 60 -17.37 -8.98 8.41
N ARG A 61 -16.60 -7.90 8.58
CA ARG A 61 -17.12 -6.56 8.88
C ARG A 61 -17.51 -5.87 7.58
N ARG A 62 -18.48 -4.95 7.63
CA ARG A 62 -18.91 -4.15 6.48
C ARG A 62 -18.14 -2.84 6.42
N LEU A 63 -17.40 -2.60 5.35
CA LEU A 63 -16.77 -1.31 5.07
C LEU A 63 -17.85 -0.27 4.73
N SER A 64 -17.86 0.86 5.44
CA SER A 64 -18.77 1.99 5.17
C SER A 64 -18.12 3.07 4.31
N GLY A 65 -16.79 3.16 4.33
CA GLY A 65 -16.00 4.05 3.49
C GLY A 65 -14.65 4.37 4.12
N ILE A 66 -13.75 4.91 3.29
CA ILE A 66 -12.46 5.46 3.70
C ILE A 66 -12.51 6.97 3.47
N ARG A 67 -12.01 7.75 4.42
CA ARG A 67 -11.73 9.18 4.25
C ARG A 67 -10.24 9.41 4.45
N VAL A 68 -9.64 10.19 3.56
CA VAL A 68 -8.24 10.60 3.66
C VAL A 68 -8.21 12.12 3.55
N HIS A 69 -7.59 12.78 4.51
CA HIS A 69 -7.52 14.24 4.55
C HIS A 69 -6.13 14.73 4.13
N SER A 70 -6.06 15.99 3.71
CA SER A 70 -4.82 16.67 3.28
C SER A 70 -3.78 16.86 4.40
N ASP A 71 -4.19 16.73 5.66
CA ASP A 71 -3.31 16.77 6.83
C ASP A 71 -2.65 15.42 7.14
N THR A 72 -2.79 14.44 6.24
CA THR A 72 -2.32 13.04 6.37
C THR A 72 -3.05 12.20 7.41
N SER A 73 -4.17 12.69 7.94
CA SER A 73 -5.08 11.85 8.71
C SER A 73 -5.91 10.95 7.78
N GLY A 74 -6.21 9.76 8.28
CA GLY A 74 -7.06 8.78 7.63
C GLY A 74 -8.18 8.36 8.58
N LEU A 75 -9.32 7.95 8.00
CA LEU A 75 -10.40 7.36 8.77
C LEU A 75 -11.12 6.28 7.98
N THR A 76 -10.86 5.03 8.34
CA THR A 76 -11.59 3.86 7.86
C THR A 76 -12.78 3.58 8.78
N THR A 77 -13.99 3.65 8.23
CA THR A 77 -15.22 3.37 8.99
C THR A 77 -15.76 2.00 8.64
N THR A 78 -15.90 1.12 9.65
CA THR A 78 -16.44 -0.25 9.48
C THR A 78 -17.60 -0.51 10.42
N ARG A 79 -18.54 -1.38 10.03
CA ARG A 79 -19.66 -1.85 10.85
C ARG A 79 -19.51 -3.34 11.14
N GLY A 80 -19.61 -3.70 12.41
CA GLY A 80 -19.49 -5.07 12.89
C GLY A 80 -19.36 -5.09 14.43
N PRO A 81 -19.19 -6.27 15.05
CA PRO A 81 -19.02 -6.40 16.49
C PRO A 81 -17.88 -5.51 17.02
N ALA A 82 -18.12 -4.78 18.11
CA ALA A 82 -17.13 -3.86 18.69
C ALA A 82 -15.94 -4.57 19.38
N ARG A 83 -16.03 -5.89 19.58
CA ARG A 83 -15.01 -6.72 20.24
C ARG A 83 -14.84 -8.04 19.50
N GLY A 84 -13.74 -8.74 19.79
CA GLY A 84 -13.41 -10.04 19.24
C GLY A 84 -12.24 -10.02 18.25
N PRO A 85 -11.81 -11.20 17.77
CA PRO A 85 -10.60 -11.35 16.97
C PRO A 85 -10.65 -10.52 15.68
N GLY A 86 -11.81 -10.44 15.02
CA GLY A 86 -11.97 -9.61 13.82
C GLY A 86 -11.72 -8.12 14.05
N MET A 87 -12.07 -7.58 15.23
CA MET A 87 -11.77 -6.20 15.59
C MET A 87 -10.27 -6.01 15.84
N VAL A 88 -9.63 -6.94 16.58
CA VAL A 88 -8.20 -6.90 16.88
C VAL A 88 -7.37 -6.97 15.60
N LEU A 89 -7.67 -7.94 14.72
CA LEU A 89 -6.99 -8.09 13.44
C LEU A 89 -7.15 -6.84 12.56
N THR A 90 -8.36 -6.28 12.51
CA THR A 90 -8.62 -5.02 11.79
C THR A 90 -7.71 -3.90 12.29
N LEU A 91 -7.63 -3.69 13.61
CA LEU A 91 -6.79 -2.63 14.19
C LEU A 91 -5.30 -2.86 13.94
N LEU A 92 -4.82 -4.10 14.07
CA LEU A 92 -3.41 -4.41 13.81
C LEU A 92 -3.04 -4.24 12.34
N ALA A 93 -3.98 -4.50 11.43
CA ALA A 93 -3.74 -4.45 9.99
C ALA A 93 -3.26 -3.09 9.49
N GLY A 94 -3.77 -1.98 10.05
CA GLY A 94 -3.33 -0.65 9.62
C GLY A 94 -1.86 -0.41 9.91
N TYR A 95 -1.38 -0.80 11.11
CA TYR A 95 0.02 -0.64 11.50
C TYR A 95 0.96 -1.51 10.67
N THR A 96 0.56 -2.73 10.35
CA THR A 96 1.42 -3.69 9.63
C THR A 96 1.36 -3.54 8.12
N ALA A 97 0.26 -3.00 7.56
CA ALA A 97 0.06 -2.93 6.11
C ALA A 97 1.17 -2.20 5.34
N PRO A 98 1.65 -1.00 5.73
CA PRO A 98 2.74 -0.33 5.01
C PRO A 98 4.04 -1.16 4.97
N ALA A 99 4.40 -1.78 6.09
CA ALA A 99 5.59 -2.62 6.18
C ALA A 99 5.47 -3.89 5.33
N VAL A 100 4.32 -4.57 5.41
CA VAL A 100 4.03 -5.77 4.61
C VAL A 100 4.01 -5.45 3.12
N LEU A 101 3.40 -4.33 2.71
CA LEU A 101 3.38 -3.90 1.32
C LEU A 101 4.80 -3.61 0.81
N GLY A 102 5.60 -2.89 1.59
CA GLY A 102 7.00 -2.57 1.23
C GLY A 102 7.87 -3.81 1.09
N VAL A 103 7.83 -4.73 2.06
CA VAL A 103 8.60 -5.99 2.01
C VAL A 103 8.10 -6.89 0.88
N GLY A 104 6.79 -7.00 0.68
CA GLY A 104 6.19 -7.78 -0.40
C GLY A 104 6.60 -7.26 -1.79
N ALA A 105 6.57 -5.94 -1.98
CA ALA A 105 7.04 -5.32 -3.21
C ALA A 105 8.55 -5.55 -3.44
N ALA A 106 9.38 -5.35 -2.41
CA ALA A 106 10.82 -5.60 -2.50
C ALA A 106 11.12 -7.08 -2.83
N TRP A 107 10.39 -8.00 -2.21
CA TRP A 107 10.50 -9.43 -2.49
C TRP A 107 10.15 -9.75 -3.93
N LEU A 108 9.01 -9.28 -4.46
CA LEU A 108 8.62 -9.51 -5.85
C LEU A 108 9.63 -8.92 -6.85
N VAL A 109 10.11 -7.71 -6.59
CA VAL A 109 11.15 -7.05 -7.42
C VAL A 109 12.46 -7.85 -7.39
N SER A 110 12.88 -8.38 -6.24
CA SER A 110 14.08 -9.23 -6.13
C SER A 110 14.00 -10.52 -6.94
N ARG A 111 12.77 -10.97 -7.26
CA ARG A 111 12.49 -12.15 -8.10
C ARG A 111 12.36 -11.80 -9.58
N GLY A 112 12.57 -10.54 -9.96
CA GLY A 112 12.48 -10.06 -11.35
C GLY A 112 11.08 -9.58 -11.76
N TYR A 113 10.08 -9.60 -10.86
CA TYR A 113 8.70 -9.22 -11.19
C TYR A 113 8.42 -7.72 -11.03
N ALA A 114 9.33 -6.85 -11.49
CA ALA A 114 9.18 -5.41 -11.34
C ALA A 114 7.90 -4.86 -12.01
N VAL A 115 7.64 -5.27 -13.25
CA VAL A 115 6.44 -4.85 -14.00
C VAL A 115 5.16 -5.36 -13.34
N GLY A 116 5.14 -6.64 -12.91
CA GLY A 116 4.01 -7.21 -12.18
C GLY A 116 3.75 -6.49 -10.85
N THR A 117 4.80 -6.13 -10.13
CA THR A 117 4.70 -5.37 -8.87
C THR A 117 4.09 -3.99 -9.10
N LEU A 118 4.51 -3.27 -10.16
CA LEU A 118 3.93 -1.97 -10.51
C LEU A 118 2.43 -2.08 -10.80
N TRP A 119 2.02 -3.07 -11.62
CA TRP A 119 0.61 -3.29 -11.91
C TRP A 119 -0.19 -3.67 -10.66
N LEU A 120 0.37 -4.49 -9.77
CA LEU A 120 -0.26 -4.83 -8.49
C LEU A 120 -0.48 -3.57 -7.63
N LEU A 121 0.54 -2.73 -7.48
CA LEU A 121 0.45 -1.48 -6.72
C LEU A 121 -0.57 -0.51 -7.33
N LEU A 122 -0.61 -0.39 -8.67
CA LEU A 122 -1.60 0.42 -9.37
C LEU A 122 -3.02 -0.10 -9.17
N ALA A 123 -3.22 -1.42 -9.25
CA ALA A 123 -4.53 -2.03 -9.01
C ALA A 123 -4.99 -1.81 -7.57
N LEU A 124 -4.09 -1.99 -6.59
CA LEU A 124 -4.37 -1.71 -5.18
C LEU A 124 -4.71 -0.23 -4.98
N LEU A 125 -3.93 0.69 -5.57
CA LEU A 125 -4.21 2.11 -5.49
C LEU A 125 -5.58 2.46 -6.09
N ALA A 126 -5.90 1.93 -7.26
CA ALA A 126 -7.21 2.13 -7.89
C ALA A 126 -8.36 1.62 -7.01
N LEU A 127 -8.20 0.43 -6.42
CA LEU A 127 -9.19 -0.12 -5.49
C LEU A 127 -9.41 0.80 -4.28
N VAL A 128 -8.33 1.34 -3.70
CA VAL A 128 -8.44 2.27 -2.57
C VAL A 128 -9.11 3.57 -3.00
N LEU A 129 -8.73 4.14 -4.14
CA LEU A 129 -9.35 5.36 -4.67
C LEU A 129 -10.85 5.21 -4.91
N LEU A 130 -11.33 4.04 -5.35
CA LEU A 130 -12.77 3.76 -5.46
C LEU A 130 -13.49 3.73 -4.10
N GLN A 131 -12.78 3.46 -3.01
CA GLN A 131 -13.33 3.43 -1.64
C GLN A 131 -13.20 4.76 -0.90
N VAL A 132 -12.38 5.68 -1.41
CA VAL A 132 -12.26 7.03 -0.87
C VAL A 132 -13.54 7.80 -1.21
N ARG A 133 -14.21 8.31 -0.17
CA ARG A 133 -15.51 8.99 -0.31
C ARG A 133 -15.46 10.51 -0.15
N ASN A 134 -14.26 11.09 -0.07
CA ASN A 134 -14.06 12.53 0.00
C ASN A 134 -13.09 13.00 -1.09
N LEU A 135 -13.31 14.21 -1.60
CA LEU A 135 -12.35 14.85 -2.52
C LEU A 135 -11.33 15.74 -1.79
N TYR A 136 -11.51 15.96 -0.48
CA TYR A 136 -10.61 16.69 0.42
C TYR A 136 -10.80 16.22 1.87
#